data_AF-A0A1D6L863-F1
#
_entry.id   AF-A0A1D6L863-F1
#
_cell.length_a   1.000
_cell.length_b   1.000
_cell.length_c   1.000
_cell.angle_alpha   90.00
_cell.angle_beta   90.00
_cell.angle_gamma   90.00
#
_symmetry.space_group_name_H-M   'P 1'
#
loop_
_entity.id
_entity.type
_entity.pdbx_description
1 polymer ?
#
loop_
_entity_poly.entity_id
_entity_poly.type
_entity_poly.pdbx_seq_one_letter_code
_entity_poly.pdbx_strand_id
1 'polypeptide(L)'
;MVLDGDVFDVPIRKDIVHRVVRWQLAKRQQGTHSTKTISEVSGTGRKPYPQKGTGKARHGTLRGAQFRGGATMHGPKPRSHAIKLQKKVRRLGLKIALSARTAEGKVFATY
;
A
#
# COMPACT_ATOMS: atom_id res chain seq x y z
N MET A 1 30.64 -26.29 11.53
CA MET A 1 29.86 -25.22 12.20
C MET A 1 28.60 -25.86 12.77
N VAL A 2 28.35 -25.76 14.08
CA VAL A 2 27.12 -26.29 14.69
C VAL A 2 26.01 -25.25 14.49
N LEU A 3 24.87 -25.67 13.95
CA LEU A 3 23.68 -24.83 13.80
C LEU A 3 22.86 -24.89 15.09
N ASP A 4 22.42 -23.74 15.60
CA ASP A 4 21.62 -23.66 16.81
C ASP A 4 20.17 -24.16 16.59
N GLY A 5 19.77 -25.17 17.34
CA GLY A 5 18.46 -25.83 17.17
C GLY A 5 17.26 -24.89 17.37
N ASP A 6 17.34 -23.89 18.26
CA ASP A 6 16.24 -22.96 18.54
C ASP A 6 15.97 -21.99 17.37
N VAL A 7 16.90 -21.88 16.42
CA VAL A 7 16.76 -21.03 15.22
C VAL A 7 16.44 -21.85 13.98
N PHE A 8 16.99 -23.05 13.86
CA PHE A 8 16.92 -23.87 12.66
C PHE A 8 15.92 -25.04 12.73
N ASP A 9 15.31 -25.31 13.89
CA ASP A 9 14.33 -26.38 14.08
C ASP A 9 13.02 -25.87 14.72
N VAL A 10 12.32 -24.98 14.02
CA VAL A 10 11.04 -24.40 14.46
C VAL A 10 9.90 -24.95 13.60
N PRO A 11 8.72 -25.27 14.18
CA PRO A 11 7.57 -25.76 13.41
C PRO A 11 7.17 -24.80 12.29
N ILE A 12 6.98 -25.36 11.09
CA ILE A 12 6.68 -24.59 9.88
C ILE A 12 5.28 -24.00 9.97
N ARG A 13 5.21 -22.68 10.14
CA ARG A 13 3.97 -21.90 10.24
C ARG A 13 3.82 -20.91 9.08
N LYS A 14 3.07 -21.32 8.06
CA LYS A 14 2.86 -20.55 6.82
C LYS A 14 2.15 -19.20 7.06
N ASP A 15 1.27 -19.15 8.06
CA ASP A 15 0.53 -17.95 8.47
C ASP A 15 1.46 -16.81 8.91
N ILE A 16 2.49 -17.12 9.70
CA ILE A 16 3.44 -16.13 10.22
C ILE A 16 4.33 -15.61 9.09
N VAL A 17 4.84 -16.51 8.25
CA VAL A 17 5.68 -16.14 7.10
C VAL A 17 4.92 -15.22 6.15
N HIS A 18 3.68 -15.55 5.80
CA HIS A 18 2.84 -14.73 4.93
C HIS A 18 2.60 -13.32 5.51
N ARG A 19 2.34 -13.20 6.82
CA ARG A 19 2.18 -11.90 7.49
C ARG A 19 3.45 -11.05 7.43
N VAL A 20 4.62 -11.67 7.64
CA VAL A 20 5.92 -10.98 7.56
C VAL A 20 6.20 -10.50 6.13
N VAL A 21 5.93 -11.33 5.11
CA VAL A 21 6.12 -10.97 3.71
C VAL A 21 5.21 -9.81 3.31
N ARG A 22 3.90 -9.86 3.63
CA ARG A 22 2.97 -8.75 3.35
C ARG A 22 3.40 -7.46 4.03
N TRP A 23 3.86 -7.55 5.28
CA TRP A 23 4.40 -6.40 6.02
C TRP A 23 5.61 -5.78 5.30
N GLN A 24 6.58 -6.60 4.88
CA GLN A 24 7.76 -6.12 4.16
C GLN A 24 7.39 -5.47 2.82
N LEU A 25 6.53 -6.11 2.04
CA LEU A 25 6.11 -5.60 0.73
C LEU A 25 5.34 -4.28 0.88
N ALA A 26 4.41 -4.19 1.82
CA ALA A 26 3.65 -2.97 2.07
C ALA A 26 4.55 -1.82 2.54
N LYS A 27 5.58 -2.10 3.34
CA LYS A 27 6.54 -1.09 3.82
C LYS A 27 7.47 -0.58 2.71
N ARG A 28 7.74 -1.39 1.68
CA ARG A 28 8.57 -1.01 0.52
C ARG A 28 7.83 -0.07 -0.45
N GLN A 29 6.51 0.02 -0.38
CA GLN A 29 5.73 0.89 -1.24
C GLN A 29 5.96 2.36 -0.88
N GLN A 30 6.38 3.17 -1.87
CA GLN A 30 6.68 4.59 -1.68
C GLN A 30 5.41 5.45 -1.48
N GLY A 31 4.30 5.09 -2.13
CA GLY A 31 3.02 5.76 -1.94
C GLY A 31 2.94 7.18 -2.52
N THR A 32 3.70 7.49 -3.57
CA THR A 32 3.78 8.82 -4.21
C THR A 32 2.71 9.12 -5.25
N HIS A 33 1.69 8.25 -5.37
CA HIS A 33 0.57 8.49 -6.28
C HIS A 33 -0.23 9.71 -5.81
N SER A 34 -0.51 10.63 -6.73
CA SER A 34 -1.32 11.81 -6.46
C SER A 34 -2.16 12.15 -7.67
N THR A 35 -3.45 12.40 -7.43
CA THR A 35 -4.38 12.97 -8.41
C THR A 35 -4.90 14.31 -7.92
N LYS A 36 -5.29 15.18 -8.85
CA LYS A 36 -5.84 16.49 -8.54
C LYS A 36 -7.28 16.39 -8.02
N THR A 37 -7.53 16.96 -6.85
CA THR A 37 -8.88 17.18 -6.32
C THR A 37 -9.51 18.42 -6.96
N ILE A 38 -10.80 18.63 -6.71
CA ILE A 38 -11.56 19.74 -7.29
C ILE A 38 -10.97 21.13 -6.98
N SER A 39 -10.32 21.27 -5.82
CA SER A 39 -9.63 22.49 -5.40
C SER A 39 -8.27 22.68 -6.07
N GLU A 40 -7.61 21.60 -6.49
CA GLU A 40 -6.27 21.62 -7.10
C GLU A 40 -6.32 21.72 -8.64
N VAL A 41 -7.46 21.39 -9.25
CA VAL A 41 -7.66 21.55 -10.69
C VAL A 41 -7.74 23.04 -11.03
N SER A 42 -6.97 23.46 -12.04
CA SER A 42 -6.97 24.84 -12.55
C SER A 42 -8.32 25.17 -13.20
N GLY A 43 -8.84 26.37 -12.97
CA GLY A 43 -10.08 26.86 -13.56
C GLY A 43 -10.66 28.02 -12.77
N THR A 44 -11.85 28.51 -13.15
CA THR A 44 -12.60 29.47 -12.36
C THR A 44 -13.54 28.77 -11.37
N GLY A 45 -13.76 29.39 -10.20
CA GLY A 45 -14.79 28.98 -9.23
C GLY A 45 -16.15 29.63 -9.50
N ARG A 46 -16.20 30.54 -10.49
CA ARG A 46 -17.43 31.23 -10.88
C ARG A 46 -18.42 30.23 -11.47
N LYS A 47 -19.68 30.40 -11.08
CA LYS A 47 -20.77 29.61 -11.61
C LYS A 47 -20.89 29.79 -13.13
N PRO A 48 -20.98 28.71 -13.93
CA PRO A 48 -20.99 28.83 -15.39
C PRO A 48 -22.25 29.52 -15.93
N TYR A 49 -23.37 29.35 -15.25
CA TYR A 49 -24.65 29.98 -15.60
C TYR A 49 -25.60 30.06 -14.39
N PRO A 50 -26.69 30.87 -14.46
CA PRO A 50 -27.64 31.03 -13.36
C PRO A 50 -28.28 29.72 -12.89
N GLN A 51 -28.82 29.71 -11.66
CA GLN A 51 -29.41 28.51 -11.05
C GLN A 51 -30.63 27.96 -11.81
N LYS A 52 -31.33 28.83 -12.56
CA LYS A 52 -32.54 28.53 -13.33
C LYS A 52 -32.55 29.40 -14.60
N GLY A 53 -33.42 29.09 -15.56
CA GLY A 53 -33.65 29.89 -16.76
C GLY A 53 -32.84 29.49 -18.01
N THR A 54 -31.96 28.49 -17.91
CA THR A 54 -31.08 28.07 -19.01
C THR A 54 -31.47 26.76 -19.70
N GLY A 55 -32.45 26.00 -19.18
CA GLY A 55 -32.85 24.69 -19.72
C GLY A 55 -31.80 23.57 -19.59
N LYS A 56 -30.60 23.87 -19.07
CA LYS A 56 -29.50 22.91 -18.85
C LYS A 56 -29.53 22.35 -17.42
N ALA A 57 -28.85 21.22 -17.21
CA ALA A 57 -28.62 20.64 -15.88
C ALA A 57 -27.98 21.67 -14.94
N ARG A 58 -28.20 21.60 -13.63
CA ARG A 58 -27.64 22.59 -12.69
C ARG A 58 -26.18 22.28 -12.37
N HIS A 59 -25.30 23.27 -12.50
CA HIS A 59 -23.88 23.11 -12.19
C HIS A 59 -23.33 24.28 -11.36
N GLY A 60 -22.48 23.95 -10.39
CA GLY A 60 -21.77 24.93 -9.55
C GLY A 60 -20.43 25.36 -10.14
N THR A 61 -19.67 24.42 -10.71
CA THR A 61 -18.36 24.66 -11.32
C THR A 61 -18.14 23.68 -12.48
N LEU A 62 -17.31 24.06 -13.46
CA LEU A 62 -16.88 23.17 -14.55
C LEU A 62 -15.73 22.24 -14.14
N ARG A 63 -15.16 22.40 -12.94
CA ARG A 63 -14.08 21.52 -12.43
C ARG A 63 -14.57 20.20 -11.84
N GLY A 64 -15.88 19.97 -11.85
CA GLY A 64 -16.50 18.74 -11.35
C GLY A 64 -16.10 17.52 -12.19
N ALA A 65 -16.14 16.34 -11.58
CA ALA A 65 -15.69 15.09 -12.21
C ALA A 65 -16.51 14.65 -13.42
N GLN A 66 -17.75 15.13 -13.55
CA GLN A 66 -18.59 14.86 -14.71
C GLN A 66 -18.10 15.56 -15.99
N PHE A 67 -17.24 16.58 -15.86
CA PHE A 67 -16.74 17.36 -16.98
C PHE A 67 -15.38 16.86 -17.45
N ARG A 68 -15.11 17.01 -18.76
CA ARG A 68 -13.78 16.76 -19.33
C ARG A 68 -12.78 17.75 -18.73
N GLY A 69 -11.63 17.25 -18.28
CA GLY A 69 -10.62 18.05 -17.57
C GLY A 69 -10.98 18.39 -16.12
N GLY A 70 -12.08 17.83 -15.59
CA GLY A 70 -12.46 17.95 -14.19
C GLY A 70 -11.59 17.12 -13.25
N ALA A 71 -11.87 17.24 -11.95
CA ALA A 71 -11.12 16.54 -10.91
C ALA A 71 -11.48 15.06 -10.77
N THR A 72 -10.56 14.27 -10.20
CA THR A 72 -10.80 12.87 -9.85
C THR A 72 -11.42 12.80 -8.44
N MET A 73 -12.64 12.29 -8.30
CA MET A 73 -13.35 12.27 -6.98
C MET A 73 -12.69 11.33 -5.96
N HIS A 74 -12.47 10.07 -6.32
CA HIS A 74 -11.85 9.06 -5.46
C HIS A 74 -10.46 8.68 -5.98
N GLY A 75 -9.73 9.71 -6.40
CA GLY A 75 -8.39 9.54 -6.90
C GLY A 75 -7.39 9.27 -5.76
N PRO A 76 -6.31 8.53 -6.03
CA PRO A 76 -5.33 8.19 -5.03
C PRO A 76 -4.55 9.43 -4.58
N LYS A 77 -4.34 9.57 -3.27
CA LYS A 77 -3.56 10.64 -2.64
C LYS A 77 -2.32 10.08 -1.94
N PRO A 78 -1.21 10.84 -1.86
CA PRO A 78 0.01 10.34 -1.26
C PRO A 78 -0.23 9.88 0.17
N ARG A 79 0.07 8.60 0.43
CA ARG A 79 -0.14 7.98 1.73
C ARG A 79 0.87 6.88 1.98
N SER A 80 1.16 6.63 3.25
CA SER A 80 1.94 5.45 3.62
C SER A 80 1.08 4.19 3.58
N HIS A 81 1.59 3.13 2.96
CA HIS A 81 1.00 1.79 3.00
C HIS A 81 1.59 0.93 4.12
N ALA A 82 2.47 1.50 4.96
CA ALA A 82 3.17 0.73 5.98
C ALA A 82 2.20 0.20 7.06
N ILE A 83 2.21 -1.12 7.25
CA ILE A 83 1.50 -1.81 8.33
C ILE A 83 2.48 -2.03 9.49
N LYS A 84 2.00 -2.08 10.74
CA LYS A 84 2.83 -2.41 11.91
C LYS A 84 2.79 -3.92 12.19
N LEU A 85 3.94 -4.48 12.56
CA LEU A 85 4.05 -5.88 13.00
C LEU A 85 4.93 -5.97 14.25
N GLN A 86 4.50 -6.79 15.21
CA GLN A 86 5.21 -6.99 16.48
C GLN A 86 6.65 -7.48 16.25
N LYS A 87 7.60 -7.04 17.08
CA LYS A 87 9.02 -7.42 16.98
C LYS A 87 9.21 -8.94 17.13
N LYS A 88 8.49 -9.57 18.07
CA LYS A 88 8.55 -11.03 18.29
C LYS A 88 8.10 -11.83 17.06
N VAL A 89 7.02 -11.40 16.40
CA VAL A 89 6.50 -12.04 15.17
C VAL A 89 7.47 -11.92 14.01
N ARG A 90 8.16 -10.77 13.87
CA ARG A 90 9.21 -10.60 12.85
C ARG A 90 10.39 -11.54 13.05
N ARG A 91 10.86 -11.70 14.29
CA ARG A 91 11.93 -12.64 14.64
C ARG A 91 11.50 -14.09 14.37
N LEU A 92 10.29 -14.44 14.79
CA LEU A 92 9.74 -15.78 14.59
C LEU A 92 9.59 -16.13 13.11
N GLY A 93 9.10 -15.21 12.27
CA GLY A 93 9.00 -15.46 10.83
C GLY A 93 10.35 -15.66 10.15
N LEU A 94 11.41 -15.00 10.62
CA LEU A 94 12.77 -15.22 10.12
C LEU A 94 13.31 -16.60 10.53
N LYS A 95 13.11 -17.00 11.80
CA LYS A 95 13.46 -18.36 12.27
C LYS A 95 12.79 -19.43 11.41
N ILE A 96 11.47 -19.37 11.24
CA ILE A 96 10.70 -20.34 10.43
C ILE A 96 11.20 -20.40 8.98
N ALA A 97 11.53 -19.25 8.38
CA ALA A 97 12.05 -19.21 7.02
C ALA A 97 13.43 -19.88 6.90
N LEU A 98 14.29 -19.70 7.89
CA LEU A 98 15.60 -20.37 7.95
C LEU A 98 15.44 -21.87 8.21
N SER A 99 14.61 -22.28 9.16
CA SER A 99 14.34 -23.70 9.43
C SER A 99 13.85 -24.43 8.18
N ALA A 100 12.93 -23.82 7.43
CA ALA A 100 12.44 -24.40 6.17
C ALA A 100 13.55 -24.56 5.12
N ARG A 101 14.45 -23.58 5.00
CA ARG A 101 15.57 -23.65 4.05
C ARG A 101 16.62 -24.69 4.47
N THR A 102 16.87 -24.83 5.76
CA THR A 102 17.78 -25.84 6.31
C THR A 102 17.22 -27.24 6.13
N ALA A 103 15.91 -27.44 6.35
CA ALA A 103 15.24 -28.71 6.09
C ALA A 103 15.30 -29.12 4.60
N GLU A 104 15.30 -28.14 3.68
CA GLU A 104 15.50 -28.38 2.24
C GLU A 104 16.98 -28.60 1.84
N GLY A 105 17.95 -28.46 2.76
CA GLY A 105 19.37 -28.58 2.47
C GLY A 105 19.95 -27.46 1.57
N LYS A 106 19.22 -26.35 1.40
CA LYS A 106 19.62 -25.24 0.51
C LYS A 106 20.39 -24.12 1.22
N VAL A 107 20.78 -24.34 2.46
CA VAL A 107 21.58 -23.39 3.25
C VAL A 107 23.03 -23.85 3.21
N PHE A 108 23.88 -23.04 2.58
CA PHE A 108 25.32 -23.27 2.54
C PHE A 108 26.00 -22.24 3.45
N ALA A 109 26.74 -22.72 4.45
CA ALA A 109 27.61 -21.87 5.24
C ALA A 109 28.98 -21.82 4.58
N THR A 110 29.33 -20.69 3.99
CA THR A 110 30.69 -20.41 3.50
C THR A 110 31.52 -19.81 4.64
N TYR A 111 32.81 -20.14 4.66
CA TYR A 111 33.78 -19.71 5.67
C TYR A 111 34.11 -18.22 5.58
#